data_AF-A0A2H9SIJ7-F1
#
_entry.id   AF-A0A2H9SIJ7-F1
#
_cell.length_a   1.000
_cell.length_b   1.000
_cell.length_c   1.000
_cell.angle_alpha   90.00
_cell.angle_beta   90.00
_cell.angle_gamma   90.00
#
_symmetry.space_group_name_H-M   'P 1'
#
loop_
_entity.id
_entity.type
_entity.pdbx_description
1 polymer ?
#
loop_
_entity_poly.entity_id
_entity_poly.type
_entity_poly.pdbx_seq_one_letter_code
_entity_poly.pdbx_strand_id
1 'polypeptide(L)'
;MLLSKKELMIHDGPHLVLKDAAALLAYEPVLEQLSVREKRVLAEKIIAVEEALPLPLFSEWEQDGFFPEEDAFIDILYRAYRLRQELRLLLASEIPYENLLKSPQLIDLAHEFQYATAALMTPRINDFVQCLALTTPKKQFSAVAQRISINFHFCQHLSADLGSAFSLYHAIEQVLWGEKPYEFFVNPQCHTGLYRKFPRLLEYALSHPEQEKIIERLAATPEAYRSRVLDHMAQLFPCSVLFEQTRRCFRPFYPERLSIFSRPASPDEESSAVTPPPFSSGFSFHK
;
A
#
# COMPACT_ATOMS: atom_id res chain seq x y z
N MET A 1 5.84 11.42 43.92
CA MET A 1 7.30 11.16 43.98
C MET A 1 7.81 11.29 42.56
N LEU A 2 8.71 12.22 42.29
CA LEU A 2 9.25 12.41 40.93
C LEU A 2 10.28 11.30 40.65
N LEU A 3 10.26 10.76 39.43
CA LEU A 3 11.28 9.81 38.98
C LEU A 3 12.66 10.47 38.97
N SER A 4 13.69 9.73 39.39
CA SER A 4 15.08 10.14 39.20
C SER A 4 15.48 10.13 37.72
N LYS A 5 16.60 10.78 37.39
CA LYS A 5 17.19 10.77 36.03
C LYS A 5 17.28 9.36 35.44
N LYS A 6 17.79 8.40 36.21
CA LYS A 6 17.99 7.02 35.73
C LYS A 6 16.66 6.31 35.50
N GLU A 7 15.69 6.51 36.39
CA GLU A 7 14.36 5.93 36.29
C GLU A 7 13.58 6.49 35.10
N LEU A 8 13.68 7.80 34.85
CA LEU A 8 13.01 8.45 33.72
C LEU A 8 13.54 7.94 32.37
N MET A 9 14.85 7.72 32.25
CA MET A 9 15.47 7.26 31.00
C MET A 9 15.14 5.81 30.64
N ILE A 10 14.98 4.94 31.64
CA ILE A 10 14.61 3.52 31.44
C ILE A 10 13.10 3.30 31.43
N HIS A 11 12.30 4.33 31.70
CA HIS A 11 10.84 4.21 31.70
C HIS A 11 10.33 3.90 30.28
N ASP A 12 9.42 2.92 30.17
CA ASP A 12 8.89 2.47 28.88
C ASP A 12 7.86 3.45 28.29
N GLY A 13 7.19 4.23 29.13
CA GLY A 13 6.19 5.22 28.73
C GLY A 13 6.48 6.64 29.22
N PRO A 14 7.60 7.28 28.82
CA PRO A 14 7.94 8.62 29.32
C PRO A 14 6.87 9.67 28.94
N HIS A 15 6.15 9.46 27.84
CA HIS A 15 4.99 10.28 27.43
C HIS A 15 3.82 10.24 28.43
N LEU A 16 3.69 9.19 29.25
CA LEU A 16 2.67 9.10 30.29
C LEU A 16 3.05 9.89 31.55
N VAL A 17 4.36 10.02 31.78
CA VAL A 17 4.93 10.77 32.93
C VAL A 17 5.00 12.25 32.59
N LEU A 18 5.51 12.59 31.41
CA LEU A 18 5.71 13.95 30.90
C LEU A 18 4.55 14.36 30.00
N LYS A 19 3.31 14.09 30.44
CA LYS A 19 2.10 14.12 29.61
C LYS A 19 1.50 15.50 29.32
N ASP A 20 1.90 16.53 30.08
CA ASP A 20 1.38 17.89 29.98
C ASP A 20 2.42 18.93 30.43
N ALA A 21 2.11 20.22 30.23
CA ALA A 21 3.01 21.32 30.58
C ALA A 21 3.33 21.37 32.09
N ALA A 22 2.38 21.01 32.95
CA ALA A 22 2.60 20.98 34.40
C ALA A 22 3.60 19.88 34.79
N ALA A 23 3.51 18.71 34.15
CA ALA A 23 4.48 17.63 34.32
C ALA A 23 5.87 18.04 33.82
N LEU A 24 5.97 18.71 32.66
CA LEU A 24 7.25 19.21 32.16
C LEU A 24 7.91 20.18 33.13
N LEU A 25 7.16 21.16 33.67
CA LEU A 25 7.66 22.10 34.68
C LEU A 25 8.08 21.40 35.98
N ALA A 26 7.29 20.42 36.44
CA ALA A 26 7.62 19.67 37.67
C ALA A 26 8.92 18.85 37.53
N TYR A 27 9.23 18.39 36.32
CA TYR A 27 10.43 17.61 36.02
C TYR A 27 11.61 18.45 35.49
N GLU A 28 11.44 19.75 35.26
CA GLU A 28 12.47 20.64 34.70
C GLU A 28 13.84 20.49 35.37
N PRO A 29 13.97 20.46 36.72
CA PRO A 29 15.28 20.30 37.37
C PRO A 29 15.98 18.98 37.04
N VAL A 30 15.22 17.93 36.74
CA VAL A 30 15.74 16.60 36.36
C VAL A 30 16.05 16.57 34.85
N LEU A 31 15.19 17.18 34.04
CA LEU A 31 15.34 17.26 32.58
C LEU A 31 16.57 18.06 32.18
N GLU A 32 16.88 19.13 32.91
CA GLU A 32 18.06 19.96 32.64
C GLU A 32 19.39 19.35 33.11
N GLN A 33 19.35 18.29 33.92
CA GLN A 33 20.53 17.47 34.26
C GLN A 33 20.85 16.40 33.20
N LEU A 34 20.00 16.25 32.19
CA LEU A 34 20.24 15.36 31.07
C LEU A 34 21.25 15.99 30.11
N SER A 35 22.16 15.18 29.59
CA SER A 35 22.96 15.59 28.43
C SER A 35 22.05 15.81 27.21
N VAL A 36 22.49 16.61 26.24
CA VAL A 36 21.76 16.86 24.99
C VAL A 36 21.32 15.55 24.31
N ARG A 37 22.20 14.54 24.32
CA ARG A 37 21.90 13.21 23.78
C ARG A 37 20.77 12.51 24.56
N GLU A 38 20.79 12.56 25.89
CA GLU A 38 19.74 11.97 26.73
C GLU A 38 18.41 12.69 26.54
N LYS A 39 18.43 14.04 26.48
CA LYS A 39 17.25 14.87 26.18
C LYS A 39 16.62 14.45 24.85
N ARG A 40 17.42 14.28 23.81
CA ARG A 40 16.98 13.82 22.48
C ARG A 40 16.35 12.44 22.52
N VAL A 41 17.01 11.45 23.13
CA VAL A 41 16.47 10.08 23.25
C VAL A 41 15.13 10.08 23.98
N LEU A 42 15.02 10.88 25.05
CA LEU A 42 13.77 11.00 25.80
C LEU A 42 12.67 11.66 24.96
N ALA A 43 12.99 12.74 24.24
CA ALA A 43 12.06 13.40 23.33
C ALA A 43 11.57 12.47 22.21
N GLU A 44 12.47 11.69 21.58
CA GLU A 44 12.11 10.68 20.58
C GLU A 44 11.11 9.65 21.13
N LYS A 45 11.37 9.10 22.32
CA LYS A 45 10.45 8.13 22.96
C LYS A 45 9.08 8.75 23.24
N ILE A 46 9.04 10.04 23.55
CA ILE A 46 7.78 10.74 23.81
C ILE A 46 7.00 10.92 22.50
N ILE A 47 7.63 11.44 21.45
CA ILE A 47 6.93 11.77 20.20
C ILE A 47 6.63 10.55 19.30
N ALA A 48 7.36 9.44 19.47
CA ALA A 48 7.16 8.21 18.71
C ALA A 48 5.76 7.59 18.89
N VAL A 49 5.06 7.96 19.97
CA VAL A 49 3.69 7.53 20.23
C VAL A 49 2.72 8.50 19.56
N GLU A 50 1.95 8.02 18.59
CA GLU A 50 1.05 8.85 17.77
C GLU A 50 -0.06 9.54 18.58
N GLU A 51 -0.41 9.03 19.76
CA GLU A 51 -1.38 9.65 20.68
C GLU A 51 -0.73 10.54 21.74
N ALA A 52 0.61 10.55 21.85
CA ALA A 52 1.28 11.33 22.88
C ALA A 52 1.17 12.83 22.61
N LEU A 53 0.97 13.58 23.69
CA LEU A 53 1.06 15.04 23.82
C LEU A 53 0.48 15.83 22.63
N PRO A 54 -0.82 16.12 22.66
CA PRO A 54 -1.28 17.41 22.15
C PRO A 54 -0.80 18.43 23.17
N LEU A 55 0.38 19.02 22.98
CA LEU A 55 0.73 20.23 23.73
C LEU A 55 0.12 21.41 22.99
N PRO A 56 -1.08 21.91 23.37
CA PRO A 56 -1.56 23.20 22.88
C PRO A 56 -0.50 24.30 23.08
N LEU A 57 0.36 24.14 24.09
CA LEU A 57 1.54 24.94 24.37
C LEU A 57 2.42 25.21 23.12
N PHE A 58 2.70 24.19 22.30
CA PHE A 58 3.59 24.35 21.16
C PHE A 58 2.92 25.03 19.96
N SER A 59 1.61 24.82 19.78
CA SER A 59 0.84 25.57 18.79
C SER A 59 0.67 27.05 19.18
N GLU A 60 0.60 27.35 20.48
CA GLU A 60 0.59 28.72 21.00
C GLU A 60 1.96 29.38 20.81
N TRP A 61 3.06 28.67 21.06
CA TRP A 61 4.42 29.21 20.87
C TRP A 61 4.75 29.55 19.41
N GLU A 62 4.27 28.74 18.46
CA GLU A 62 4.38 29.06 17.03
C GLU A 62 3.67 30.35 16.66
N GLN A 63 2.54 30.66 17.32
CA GLN A 63 1.77 31.89 17.09
C GLN A 63 2.42 33.11 17.76
N ASP A 64 2.97 32.92 18.96
CA ASP A 64 3.57 33.98 19.78
C ASP A 64 5.03 34.27 19.41
N GLY A 65 5.64 33.48 18.51
CA GLY A 65 7.05 33.62 18.13
C GLY A 65 8.01 33.33 19.29
N PHE A 66 7.58 32.50 20.24
CA PHE A 66 8.40 32.12 21.39
C PHE A 66 9.40 31.04 20.98
N PHE A 67 10.69 31.31 21.22
CA PHE A 67 11.77 30.37 21.00
C PHE A 67 12.41 29.99 22.34
N PRO A 68 12.30 28.72 22.78
CA PRO A 68 12.96 28.26 24.00
C PRO A 68 14.48 28.38 23.91
N GLU A 69 15.15 28.37 25.07
CA GLU A 69 16.61 28.37 25.13
C GLU A 69 17.18 27.17 24.35
N GLU A 70 18.20 27.42 23.53
CA GLU A 70 18.84 26.39 22.72
C GLU A 70 19.35 25.25 23.61
N ASP A 71 19.09 24.01 23.19
CA ASP A 71 19.43 22.78 23.90
C ASP A 71 18.75 22.54 25.27
N ALA A 72 17.85 23.43 25.71
CA ALA A 72 16.91 23.11 26.78
C ALA A 72 16.05 21.90 26.37
N PHE A 73 15.58 21.11 27.34
CA PHE A 73 14.76 19.94 26.99
C PHE A 73 13.50 20.33 26.22
N ILE A 74 12.93 21.48 26.58
CA ILE A 74 11.75 22.06 25.92
C ILE A 74 12.02 22.39 24.44
N ASP A 75 13.19 22.95 24.10
CA ASP A 75 13.57 23.21 22.71
C ASP A 75 13.67 21.91 21.89
N ILE A 76 14.35 20.92 22.44
CA ILE A 76 14.53 19.61 21.79
C ILE A 76 13.17 18.92 21.61
N LEU A 77 12.30 18.97 22.62
CA LEU A 77 10.96 18.40 22.55
C LEU A 77 10.08 19.13 21.52
N TYR A 78 10.21 20.45 21.42
CA TYR A 78 9.51 21.25 20.42
C TYR A 78 9.96 20.89 18.99
N ARG A 79 11.28 20.76 18.74
CA ARG A 79 11.80 20.29 17.44
C ARG A 79 11.29 18.88 17.10
N ALA A 80 11.27 17.97 18.07
CA ALA A 80 10.70 16.64 17.91
C ALA A 80 9.18 16.72 17.57
N TYR A 81 8.44 17.60 18.22
CA TYR A 81 7.03 17.84 17.89
C TYR A 81 6.85 18.34 16.45
N ARG A 82 7.68 19.29 15.99
CA ARG A 82 7.66 19.77 14.59
C ARG A 82 7.91 18.65 13.60
N LEU A 83 8.86 17.74 13.87
CA LEU A 83 9.07 16.54 13.04
C LEU A 83 7.76 15.77 12.86
N ARG A 84 7.06 15.49 13.96
CA ARG A 84 5.83 14.71 13.93
C ARG A 84 4.74 15.42 13.12
N GLN A 85 4.62 16.73 13.23
CA GLN A 85 3.67 17.49 12.42
C GLN A 85 4.01 17.44 10.93
N GLU A 86 5.28 17.67 10.57
CA GLU A 86 5.75 17.58 9.19
C GLU A 86 5.54 16.18 8.60
N LEU A 87 5.85 15.12 9.36
CA LEU A 87 5.59 13.74 8.92
C LEU A 87 4.09 13.46 8.78
N ARG A 88 3.25 13.96 9.69
CA ARG A 88 1.80 13.82 9.61
C ARG A 88 1.26 14.49 8.35
N LEU A 89 1.71 15.71 8.04
CA LEU A 89 1.33 16.43 6.84
C LEU A 89 1.83 15.72 5.57
N LEU A 90 3.05 15.21 5.59
CA LEU A 90 3.61 14.43 4.49
C LEU A 90 2.79 13.16 4.22
N LEU A 91 2.48 12.40 5.28
CA LEU A 91 1.77 11.12 5.19
C LEU A 91 0.27 11.26 4.89
N ALA A 92 -0.33 12.40 5.23
CA ALA A 92 -1.73 12.71 4.93
C ALA A 92 -1.93 13.43 3.59
N SER A 93 -0.85 13.88 2.95
CA SER A 93 -0.93 14.59 1.68
C SER A 93 -1.38 13.67 0.54
N GLU A 94 -2.24 14.19 -0.33
CA GLU A 94 -2.57 13.55 -1.60
C GLU A 94 -1.40 13.60 -2.60
N ILE A 95 -0.48 14.57 -2.42
CA ILE A 95 0.64 14.83 -3.31
C ILE A 95 1.96 14.87 -2.49
N PRO A 96 2.34 13.75 -1.85
CA PRO A 96 3.43 13.74 -0.87
C PRO A 96 4.79 14.10 -1.46
N TYR A 97 5.00 13.89 -2.76
CA TYR A 97 6.28 14.17 -3.41
C TYR A 97 6.64 15.66 -3.37
N GLU A 98 5.65 16.57 -3.45
CA GLU A 98 5.92 18.00 -3.41
C GLU A 98 6.43 18.42 -2.04
N ASN A 99 5.76 17.96 -0.98
CA ASN A 99 6.15 18.24 0.41
C ASN A 99 7.55 17.68 0.71
N LEU A 100 7.83 16.47 0.23
CA LEU A 100 9.13 15.82 0.39
C LEU A 100 10.28 16.59 -0.28
N LEU A 101 10.04 17.14 -1.47
CA LEU A 101 11.06 17.90 -2.22
C LEU A 101 11.20 19.34 -1.72
N LYS A 102 10.12 19.95 -1.23
CA LYS A 102 10.08 21.36 -0.78
C LYS A 102 10.42 21.57 0.69
N SER A 103 10.45 20.52 1.53
CA SER A 103 10.77 20.64 2.96
C SER A 103 12.24 20.29 3.26
N PRO A 104 13.15 21.28 3.36
CA PRO A 104 14.52 21.05 3.83
C PRO A 104 14.56 20.75 5.33
N GLN A 105 13.69 21.40 6.12
CA GLN A 105 13.64 21.24 7.58
C GLN A 105 13.28 19.81 7.99
N LEU A 106 12.43 19.14 7.23
CA LEU A 106 12.10 17.74 7.48
C LEU A 106 13.33 16.82 7.44
N ILE A 107 14.36 17.14 6.65
CA ILE A 107 15.58 16.32 6.60
C ILE A 107 16.31 16.40 7.93
N ASP A 108 16.60 17.62 8.37
CA ASP A 108 17.41 17.87 9.55
C ASP A 108 16.71 17.28 10.78
N LEU A 109 15.39 17.45 10.86
CA LEU A 109 14.56 16.87 11.90
C LEU A 109 14.50 15.34 11.85
N ALA A 110 14.38 14.74 10.66
CA ALA A 110 14.34 13.29 10.51
C ALA A 110 15.67 12.63 10.88
N HIS A 111 16.80 13.27 10.53
CA HIS A 111 18.15 12.83 10.93
C HIS A 111 18.42 13.05 12.41
N GLU A 112 17.88 14.11 13.00
CA GLU A 112 17.98 14.37 14.43
C GLU A 112 17.19 13.32 15.23
N PHE A 113 15.96 13.00 14.82
CA PHE A 113 15.04 12.13 15.55
C PHE A 113 14.71 10.85 14.75
N GLN A 114 15.74 10.04 14.47
CA GLN A 114 15.66 8.86 13.62
C GLN A 114 14.72 7.78 14.17
N TYR A 115 14.76 7.54 15.48
CA TYR A 115 13.92 6.50 16.09
C TYR A 115 12.45 6.87 15.96
N ALA A 116 12.11 8.11 16.27
CA ALA A 116 10.74 8.59 16.17
C ALA A 116 10.26 8.63 14.70
N THR A 117 11.11 9.07 13.78
CA THR A 117 10.78 9.04 12.35
C THR A 117 10.46 7.62 11.88
N ALA A 118 11.30 6.64 12.23
CA ALA A 118 11.06 5.25 11.88
C ALA A 118 9.75 4.73 12.51
N ALA A 119 9.51 5.00 13.78
CA ALA A 119 8.32 4.57 14.51
C ALA A 119 7.03 5.15 13.89
N LEU A 120 7.03 6.43 13.52
CA LEU A 120 5.87 7.11 12.93
C LEU A 120 5.62 6.70 11.47
N MET A 121 6.68 6.43 10.70
CA MET A 121 6.58 6.04 9.30
C MET A 121 6.17 4.58 9.11
N THR A 122 6.75 3.66 9.91
CA THR A 122 6.63 2.20 9.70
C THR A 122 5.20 1.70 9.49
N PRO A 123 4.20 2.11 10.30
CA PRO A 123 2.82 1.65 10.13
C PRO A 123 2.19 2.06 8.79
N ARG A 124 2.74 3.09 8.13
CA ARG A 124 2.18 3.71 6.91
C ARG A 124 3.08 3.59 5.68
N ILE A 125 4.21 2.90 5.77
CA ILE A 125 5.19 2.79 4.67
C ILE A 125 4.52 2.32 3.38
N ASN A 126 3.72 1.25 3.42
CA ASN A 126 3.11 0.69 2.21
C ASN A 126 2.14 1.65 1.54
N ASP A 127 1.32 2.35 2.32
CA ASP A 127 0.36 3.33 1.80
C ASP A 127 1.08 4.56 1.23
N PHE A 128 2.09 5.05 1.95
CA PHE A 128 2.91 6.17 1.54
C PHE A 128 3.67 5.88 0.24
N VAL A 129 4.30 4.71 0.13
CA VAL A 129 5.01 4.26 -1.07
C VAL A 129 4.09 4.16 -2.28
N GLN A 130 2.89 3.59 -2.11
CA GLN A 130 1.91 3.51 -3.19
C GLN A 130 1.41 4.89 -3.61
N CYS A 131 1.15 5.77 -2.65
CA CYS A 131 0.75 7.15 -2.93
C CYS A 131 1.85 7.92 -3.69
N LEU A 132 3.11 7.81 -3.27
CA LEU A 132 4.25 8.38 -4.00
C LEU A 132 4.33 7.82 -5.42
N ALA A 133 4.20 6.51 -5.61
CA ALA A 133 4.26 5.89 -6.93
C ALA A 133 3.15 6.38 -7.88
N LEU A 134 1.93 6.58 -7.38
CA LEU A 134 0.80 7.06 -8.17
C LEU A 134 0.86 8.55 -8.50
N THR A 135 1.42 9.37 -7.60
CA THR A 135 1.31 10.83 -7.71
C THR A 135 2.58 11.51 -8.18
N THR A 136 3.74 10.87 -8.06
CA THR A 136 5.00 11.46 -8.49
C THR A 136 5.09 11.49 -10.02
N PRO A 137 5.40 12.64 -10.64
CA PRO A 137 5.69 12.68 -12.07
C PRO A 137 6.97 11.87 -12.38
N LYS A 138 6.98 11.08 -13.47
CA LYS A 138 8.15 10.28 -13.88
C LYS A 138 9.49 11.02 -13.85
N LYS A 139 9.49 12.27 -14.31
CA LYS A 139 10.69 13.14 -14.36
C LYS A 139 11.30 13.37 -12.97
N GLN A 140 10.50 13.20 -11.91
CA GLN A 140 10.90 13.41 -10.52
C GLN A 140 11.16 12.11 -9.75
N PHE A 141 10.95 10.92 -10.34
CA PHE A 141 11.18 9.62 -9.68
C PHE A 141 12.58 9.53 -9.07
N SER A 142 13.61 9.91 -9.83
CA SER A 142 14.99 9.88 -9.36
C SER A 142 15.21 10.82 -8.17
N ALA A 143 14.68 12.05 -8.25
CA ALA A 143 14.83 13.05 -7.19
C ALA A 143 14.15 12.60 -5.89
N VAL A 144 12.93 12.05 -6.01
CA VAL A 144 12.17 11.51 -4.87
C VAL A 144 12.85 10.29 -4.26
N ALA A 145 13.31 9.34 -5.10
CA ALA A 145 14.02 8.15 -4.63
C ALA A 145 15.33 8.53 -3.90
N GLN A 146 16.09 9.47 -4.44
CA GLN A 146 17.30 9.99 -3.79
C GLN A 146 16.97 10.66 -2.45
N ARG A 147 15.94 11.50 -2.42
CA ARG A 147 15.48 12.19 -1.21
C ARG A 147 15.09 11.19 -0.12
N ILE A 148 14.33 10.16 -0.47
CA ILE A 148 13.97 9.07 0.46
C ILE A 148 15.22 8.32 0.94
N SER A 149 16.13 7.97 0.03
CA SER A 149 17.34 7.22 0.38
C SER A 149 18.27 7.99 1.30
N ILE A 150 18.35 9.32 1.20
CA ILE A 150 19.22 10.13 2.07
C ILE A 150 18.55 10.36 3.43
N ASN A 151 17.28 10.77 3.41
CA ASN A 151 16.63 11.31 4.59
C ASN A 151 16.02 10.23 5.49
N PHE A 152 15.68 9.08 4.91
CA PHE A 152 14.97 8.00 5.58
C PHE A 152 15.69 6.65 5.47
N HIS A 153 17.03 6.67 5.36
CA HIS A 153 17.84 5.44 5.26
C HIS A 153 17.67 4.50 6.46
N PHE A 154 17.31 5.03 7.63
CA PHE A 154 17.04 4.28 8.84
C PHE A 154 15.62 3.67 8.87
N CYS A 155 14.70 4.10 7.99
CA CYS A 155 13.40 3.46 7.80
C CYS A 155 13.59 2.20 6.95
N GLN A 156 13.59 1.03 7.60
CA GLN A 156 13.81 -0.24 6.92
C GLN A 156 12.84 -0.42 5.75
N HIS A 157 13.36 -0.95 4.63
CA HIS A 157 12.65 -1.26 3.40
C HIS A 157 12.06 -0.08 2.61
N LEU A 158 11.92 1.13 3.18
CA LEU A 158 11.24 2.25 2.53
C LEU A 158 11.81 2.58 1.14
N SER A 159 13.14 2.71 1.02
CA SER A 159 13.79 3.03 -0.26
C SER A 159 13.64 1.89 -1.29
N ALA A 160 13.84 0.64 -0.86
CA ALA A 160 13.70 -0.53 -1.72
C ALA A 160 12.25 -0.72 -2.20
N ASP A 161 11.29 -0.47 -1.32
CA ASP A 161 9.87 -0.59 -1.60
C ASP A 161 9.41 0.50 -2.56
N LEU A 162 9.90 1.74 -2.38
CA LEU A 162 9.66 2.82 -3.31
C LEU A 162 10.21 2.51 -4.70
N GLY A 163 11.45 2.01 -4.80
CA GLY A 163 12.03 1.60 -6.08
C GLY A 163 11.22 0.51 -6.77
N SER A 164 10.73 -0.45 -6.00
CA SER A 164 9.86 -1.52 -6.49
C SER A 164 8.49 -0.99 -6.96
N ALA A 165 7.89 -0.06 -6.21
CA ALA A 165 6.62 0.56 -6.55
C ALA A 165 6.72 1.44 -7.81
N PHE A 166 7.77 2.26 -7.94
CA PHE A 166 8.04 3.02 -9.17
C PHE A 166 8.27 2.12 -10.38
N SER A 167 8.99 1.01 -10.21
CA SER A 167 9.22 0.04 -11.28
C SER A 167 7.91 -0.64 -11.71
N LEU A 168 7.06 -1.01 -10.74
CA LEU A 168 5.74 -1.59 -11.02
C LEU A 168 4.82 -0.60 -11.73
N TYR A 169 4.75 0.65 -11.24
CA TYR A 169 3.97 1.71 -11.88
C TYR A 169 4.43 1.97 -13.32
N HIS A 170 5.74 2.01 -13.54
CA HIS A 170 6.31 2.16 -14.88
C HIS A 170 5.95 0.97 -15.80
N ALA A 171 6.00 -0.25 -15.29
CA ALA A 171 5.60 -1.44 -16.05
C ALA A 171 4.11 -1.44 -16.41
N ILE A 172 3.24 -0.97 -15.51
CA ILE A 172 1.82 -0.78 -15.77
C ILE A 172 1.64 0.20 -16.94
N GLU A 173 2.25 1.37 -16.86
CA GLU A 173 2.07 2.42 -17.88
C GLU A 173 2.69 2.08 -19.23
N GLN A 174 3.87 1.46 -19.28
CA GLN A 174 4.56 1.19 -20.53
C GLN A 174 4.11 -0.11 -21.20
N VAL A 175 3.80 -1.13 -20.41
CA VAL A 175 3.54 -2.48 -20.93
C VAL A 175 2.05 -2.79 -20.90
N LEU A 176 1.42 -2.73 -19.72
CA LEU A 176 0.00 -3.07 -19.58
C LEU A 176 -0.91 -2.09 -20.34
N TRP A 177 -0.57 -0.80 -20.34
CA TRP A 177 -1.30 0.22 -21.12
C TRP A 177 -0.67 0.48 -22.50
N GLY A 178 0.40 -0.25 -22.84
CA GLY A 178 1.08 -0.16 -24.12
C GLY A 178 0.40 -0.96 -25.23
N GLU A 179 1.11 -1.15 -26.34
CA GLU A 179 0.60 -1.87 -27.51
C GLU A 179 0.49 -3.39 -27.29
N LYS A 180 1.34 -3.95 -26.42
CA LYS A 180 1.46 -5.40 -26.17
C LYS A 180 1.24 -5.74 -24.69
N PRO A 181 0.00 -5.59 -24.19
CA PRO A 181 -0.30 -5.80 -22.77
C PRO A 181 -0.01 -7.21 -22.26
N TYR A 182 0.02 -8.22 -23.13
CA TYR A 182 0.35 -9.59 -22.74
C TYR A 182 1.78 -9.75 -22.22
N GLU A 183 2.73 -8.90 -22.66
CA GLU A 183 4.12 -8.91 -22.20
C GLU A 183 4.22 -8.66 -20.71
N PHE A 184 3.31 -7.85 -20.15
CA PHE A 184 3.23 -7.59 -18.71
C PHE A 184 3.00 -8.89 -17.92
N PHE A 185 2.15 -9.77 -18.43
CA PHE A 185 1.83 -11.02 -17.76
C PHE A 185 2.87 -12.10 -18.02
N VAL A 186 3.54 -12.14 -19.16
CA VAL A 186 4.54 -13.19 -19.44
C VAL A 186 5.94 -12.84 -18.95
N ASN A 187 6.20 -11.57 -18.60
CA ASN A 187 7.49 -11.12 -18.08
C ASN A 187 7.77 -11.77 -16.71
N PRO A 188 8.88 -12.53 -16.56
CA PRO A 188 9.25 -13.11 -15.28
C PRO A 188 9.40 -12.07 -14.17
N GLN A 189 9.87 -10.85 -14.48
CA GLN A 189 10.12 -9.79 -13.49
C GLN A 189 8.82 -9.21 -12.90
N CYS A 190 7.69 -9.42 -13.56
CA CYS A 190 6.36 -9.10 -13.05
C CYS A 190 5.91 -10.20 -12.07
N HIS A 191 6.49 -10.20 -10.88
CA HIS A 191 6.24 -11.21 -9.85
C HIS A 191 4.98 -10.91 -9.02
N THR A 192 4.12 -11.93 -8.84
CA THR A 192 2.91 -11.93 -7.99
C THR A 192 3.10 -11.31 -6.59
N GLY A 193 4.30 -11.42 -6.02
CA GLY A 193 4.65 -10.82 -4.73
C GLY A 193 4.61 -9.29 -4.71
N LEU A 194 5.04 -8.60 -5.77
CA LEU A 194 5.00 -7.14 -5.85
C LEU A 194 3.56 -6.62 -5.91
N TYR A 195 2.71 -7.34 -6.63
CA TYR A 195 1.30 -6.97 -6.75
C TYR A 195 0.54 -7.08 -5.44
N ARG A 196 0.77 -8.16 -4.69
CA ARG A 196 0.20 -8.34 -3.35
C ARG A 196 0.68 -7.27 -2.37
N LYS A 197 1.91 -6.79 -2.55
CA LYS A 197 2.50 -5.74 -1.71
C LYS A 197 1.93 -4.35 -2.03
N PHE A 198 1.59 -4.08 -3.29
CA PHE A 198 1.13 -2.76 -3.75
C PHE A 198 -0.25 -2.83 -4.45
N PRO A 199 -1.32 -3.23 -3.73
CA PRO A 199 -2.64 -3.45 -4.33
C PRO A 199 -3.26 -2.20 -4.98
N ARG A 200 -3.04 -1.00 -4.43
CA ARG A 200 -3.59 0.25 -4.98
C ARG A 200 -3.04 0.57 -6.36
N LEU A 201 -1.79 0.16 -6.66
CA LEU A 201 -1.22 0.33 -8.00
C LEU A 201 -1.97 -0.51 -9.04
N LEU A 202 -2.42 -1.71 -8.67
CA LEU A 202 -3.25 -2.54 -9.56
C LEU A 202 -4.66 -2.00 -9.66
N GLU A 203 -5.26 -1.56 -8.56
CA GLU A 203 -6.60 -0.97 -8.59
C GLU A 203 -6.62 0.23 -9.54
N TYR A 204 -5.58 1.06 -9.49
CA TYR A 204 -5.37 2.14 -10.45
C TYR A 204 -5.19 1.63 -11.89
N ALA A 205 -4.45 0.54 -12.09
CA ALA A 205 -4.30 -0.10 -13.40
C ALA A 205 -5.64 -0.59 -13.98
N LEU A 206 -6.51 -1.12 -13.12
CA LEU A 206 -7.80 -1.71 -13.48
C LEU A 206 -8.91 -0.66 -13.65
N SER A 207 -8.83 0.48 -12.96
CA SER A 207 -9.78 1.59 -13.06
C SER A 207 -9.42 2.59 -14.16
N HIS A 208 -8.35 2.33 -14.91
CA HIS A 208 -7.89 3.24 -15.95
C HIS A 208 -8.95 3.40 -17.05
N PRO A 209 -9.24 4.63 -17.51
CA PRO A 209 -10.29 4.89 -18.51
C PRO A 209 -10.07 4.20 -19.86
N GLU A 210 -8.85 3.72 -20.12
CA GLU A 210 -8.52 2.94 -21.32
C GLU A 210 -8.69 1.42 -21.16
N GLN A 211 -9.38 0.96 -20.12
CA GLN A 211 -9.58 -0.48 -19.86
C GLN A 211 -10.08 -1.25 -21.09
N GLU A 212 -11.05 -0.69 -21.82
CA GLU A 212 -11.58 -1.29 -23.05
C GLU A 212 -10.49 -1.47 -24.13
N LYS A 213 -9.62 -0.48 -24.33
CA LYS A 213 -8.51 -0.56 -25.28
C LYS A 213 -7.49 -1.62 -24.85
N ILE A 214 -7.25 -1.78 -23.55
CA ILE A 214 -6.37 -2.84 -23.04
C ILE A 214 -6.95 -4.21 -23.38
N ILE A 215 -8.26 -4.39 -23.25
CA ILE A 215 -8.95 -5.66 -23.57
C ILE A 215 -8.86 -5.96 -25.05
N GLU A 216 -9.09 -4.97 -25.91
CA GLU A 216 -8.95 -5.12 -27.37
C GLU A 216 -7.52 -5.55 -27.75
N ARG A 217 -6.51 -4.90 -27.18
CA ARG A 217 -5.10 -5.26 -27.41
C ARG A 217 -4.75 -6.63 -26.81
N LEU A 218 -5.32 -6.97 -25.66
CA LEU A 218 -5.18 -8.31 -25.09
C LEU A 218 -5.83 -9.34 -26.01
N ALA A 219 -6.96 -9.09 -26.65
CA ALA A 219 -7.58 -10.03 -27.59
C ALA A 219 -6.65 -10.42 -28.75
N ALA A 220 -5.74 -9.51 -29.16
CA ALA A 220 -4.70 -9.75 -30.16
C ALA A 220 -3.49 -10.57 -29.63
N THR A 221 -3.53 -11.07 -28.39
CA THR A 221 -2.44 -11.86 -27.80
C THR A 221 -2.18 -13.13 -28.63
N PRO A 222 -0.91 -13.42 -28.97
CA PRO A 222 -0.54 -14.63 -29.68
C PRO A 222 -0.98 -15.89 -28.93
N GLU A 223 -1.47 -16.89 -29.66
CA GLU A 223 -2.06 -18.11 -29.08
C GLU A 223 -1.13 -18.81 -28.09
N ALA A 224 0.18 -18.85 -28.39
CA ALA A 224 1.21 -19.43 -27.53
C ALA A 224 1.28 -18.82 -26.12
N TYR A 225 0.85 -17.57 -25.93
CA TYR A 225 0.90 -16.87 -24.65
C TYR A 225 -0.43 -16.84 -23.91
N ARG A 226 -1.54 -17.20 -24.56
CA ARG A 226 -2.90 -17.02 -24.02
C ARG A 226 -3.13 -17.74 -22.69
N SER A 227 -2.72 -19.01 -22.57
CA SER A 227 -2.87 -19.77 -21.32
C SER A 227 -2.12 -19.10 -20.19
N ARG A 228 -0.84 -18.76 -20.41
CA ARG A 228 0.03 -18.15 -19.39
C ARG A 228 -0.50 -16.80 -18.93
N VAL A 229 -1.01 -15.99 -19.86
CA VAL A 229 -1.65 -14.72 -19.55
C VAL A 229 -2.87 -14.95 -18.65
N LEU A 230 -3.77 -15.88 -19.01
CA LEU A 230 -4.95 -16.18 -18.17
C LEU A 230 -4.57 -16.71 -16.79
N ASP A 231 -3.58 -17.58 -16.69
CA ASP A 231 -3.12 -18.12 -15.40
C ASP A 231 -2.60 -17.01 -14.49
N HIS A 232 -1.79 -16.09 -15.02
CA HIS A 232 -1.29 -14.96 -14.25
C HIS A 232 -2.39 -13.94 -13.92
N MET A 233 -3.29 -13.64 -14.86
CA MET A 233 -4.44 -12.77 -14.60
C MET A 233 -5.35 -13.37 -13.50
N ALA A 234 -5.57 -14.68 -13.50
CA ALA A 234 -6.34 -15.37 -12.46
C ALA A 234 -5.66 -15.30 -11.08
N GLN A 235 -4.33 -15.31 -11.04
CA GLN A 235 -3.58 -15.15 -9.78
C GLN A 235 -3.59 -13.72 -9.25
N LEU A 236 -3.62 -12.72 -10.15
CA LEU A 236 -3.52 -11.31 -9.80
C LEU A 236 -4.88 -10.66 -9.55
N PHE A 237 -5.91 -11.03 -10.32
CA PHE A 237 -7.23 -10.40 -10.29
C PHE A 237 -8.34 -11.37 -10.78
N PRO A 238 -8.59 -12.47 -10.03
CA PRO A 238 -9.48 -13.57 -10.45
C PRO A 238 -10.94 -13.17 -10.73
N CYS A 239 -11.37 -11.97 -10.32
CA CYS A 239 -12.73 -11.48 -10.48
C CYS A 239 -12.82 -10.09 -11.12
N SER A 240 -11.73 -9.59 -11.73
CA SER A 240 -11.80 -8.28 -12.40
C SER A 240 -12.56 -8.37 -13.73
N VAL A 241 -13.17 -7.25 -14.11
CA VAL A 241 -13.80 -7.08 -15.43
C VAL A 241 -12.79 -7.36 -16.55
N LEU A 242 -11.54 -6.91 -16.37
CA LEU A 242 -10.44 -7.17 -17.30
C LEU A 242 -10.23 -8.67 -17.51
N PHE A 243 -10.14 -9.46 -16.43
CA PHE A 243 -9.94 -10.91 -16.54
C PHE A 243 -11.12 -11.62 -17.20
N GLU A 244 -12.34 -11.36 -16.77
CA GLU A 244 -13.50 -12.05 -17.34
C GLU A 244 -13.70 -11.73 -18.83
N GLN A 245 -13.43 -10.49 -19.25
CA GLN A 245 -13.52 -10.11 -20.66
C GLN A 245 -12.36 -10.70 -21.48
N THR A 246 -11.11 -10.64 -21.00
CA THR A 246 -9.98 -11.29 -21.69
C THR A 246 -10.17 -12.80 -21.80
N ARG A 247 -10.69 -13.47 -20.76
CA ARG A 247 -11.02 -14.90 -20.80
C ARG A 247 -12.04 -15.22 -21.88
N ARG A 248 -13.04 -14.36 -22.09
CA ARG A 248 -14.03 -14.51 -23.17
C ARG A 248 -13.38 -14.34 -24.54
N CYS A 249 -12.50 -13.37 -24.72
CA CYS A 249 -11.76 -13.16 -25.97
C CYS A 249 -10.83 -14.31 -26.33
N PHE A 250 -10.28 -15.02 -25.35
CA PHE A 250 -9.35 -16.14 -25.58
C PHE A 250 -10.03 -17.48 -25.79
N ARG A 251 -11.35 -17.59 -25.54
CA ARG A 251 -12.08 -18.81 -25.87
C ARG A 251 -11.97 -19.03 -27.38
N PRO A 252 -11.65 -20.26 -27.83
CA PRO A 252 -11.74 -20.56 -29.24
C PRO A 252 -13.16 -20.24 -29.71
N PHE A 253 -13.25 -19.47 -30.80
CA PHE A 253 -14.47 -19.35 -31.58
C PHE A 253 -14.72 -20.76 -32.15
N TYR A 254 -15.46 -21.58 -31.43
CA TYR A 254 -16.21 -22.65 -32.07
C TYR A 254 -17.42 -21.92 -32.67
N PRO A 255 -17.44 -21.57 -33.97
CA PRO A 255 -18.73 -21.33 -34.59
C PRO A 255 -19.56 -22.56 -34.24
N GLU A 256 -20.77 -22.36 -33.71
CA GLU A 256 -21.72 -23.43 -33.51
C GLU A 256 -21.71 -24.25 -34.80
N ARG A 257 -21.06 -25.43 -34.76
CA ARG A 257 -21.19 -26.39 -35.83
C ARG A 257 -22.66 -26.74 -35.74
N LEU A 258 -23.42 -26.14 -36.66
CA LEU A 258 -24.65 -26.63 -37.22
C LEU A 258 -24.77 -28.10 -36.85
N SER A 259 -25.77 -28.39 -36.03
CA SER A 259 -26.24 -29.73 -35.70
C SER A 259 -26.76 -30.39 -36.98
N ILE A 260 -25.85 -30.65 -37.92
CA ILE A 260 -25.97 -31.56 -39.04
C ILE A 260 -25.71 -32.96 -38.46
N PHE A 261 -26.52 -33.36 -37.49
CA PHE A 261 -26.88 -34.76 -37.38
C PHE A 261 -28.14 -34.92 -38.23
N SER A 262 -27.90 -34.94 -39.53
CA SER A 262 -28.76 -35.61 -40.48
C SER A 262 -29.01 -37.01 -39.94
N ARG A 263 -30.22 -37.26 -39.45
CA ARG A 263 -30.74 -38.64 -39.31
C ARG A 263 -30.70 -39.27 -40.71
N PRO A 264 -30.03 -40.40 -40.94
CA PRO A 264 -30.29 -41.17 -42.13
C PRO A 264 -31.69 -41.77 -42.02
N ALA A 265 -32.35 -41.84 -43.18
CA ALA A 265 -33.70 -42.30 -43.37
C ALA A 265 -33.82 -43.84 -43.30
N SER A 266 -34.98 -44.27 -42.81
CA SER A 266 -35.75 -45.49 -43.18
C SER A 266 -35.30 -46.86 -42.64
N PRO A 267 -36.20 -47.88 -42.61
CA PRO A 267 -37.58 -47.94 -43.13
C PRO A 267 -38.66 -48.40 -42.13
N ASP A 268 -39.89 -48.36 -42.64
CA ASP A 268 -41.17 -48.77 -42.08
C ASP A 268 -41.17 -50.14 -41.39
N GLU A 269 -41.98 -50.28 -40.33
CA GLU A 269 -42.90 -51.41 -40.21
C GLU A 269 -44.06 -51.06 -39.27
N GLU A 270 -45.26 -51.31 -39.80
CA GLU A 270 -46.56 -51.16 -39.18
C GLU A 270 -46.73 -52.06 -37.95
N SER A 271 -47.67 -51.67 -37.08
CA SER A 271 -48.75 -52.54 -36.59
C SER A 271 -48.95 -52.51 -35.07
N SER A 272 -50.13 -52.00 -34.72
CA SER A 272 -51.04 -52.54 -33.70
C SER A 272 -50.69 -52.36 -32.21
N ALA A 273 -51.41 -51.38 -31.63
CA ALA A 273 -52.40 -51.57 -30.57
C ALA A 273 -52.06 -52.48 -29.37
N VAL A 274 -52.16 -51.91 -28.16
CA VAL A 274 -53.15 -52.23 -27.11
C VAL A 274 -52.66 -51.66 -25.77
N THR A 275 -53.40 -50.70 -25.23
CA THR A 275 -53.43 -50.27 -23.81
C THR A 275 -54.38 -51.17 -22.99
N PRO A 276 -54.49 -51.03 -21.66
CA PRO A 276 -53.61 -51.32 -20.50
C PRO A 276 -54.38 -52.32 -19.57
N PRO A 277 -54.47 -52.31 -18.20
CA PRO A 277 -53.72 -51.69 -17.08
C PRO A 277 -53.46 -52.74 -15.92
N PRO A 278 -53.69 -52.47 -14.61
CA PRO A 278 -52.87 -51.82 -13.58
C PRO A 278 -52.52 -52.77 -12.40
N PHE A 279 -52.14 -52.20 -11.24
CA PHE A 279 -51.93 -52.81 -9.91
C PHE A 279 -50.50 -53.30 -9.62
N SER A 280 -49.90 -53.15 -8.44
CA SER A 280 -50.12 -52.31 -7.25
C SER A 280 -48.99 -52.66 -6.27
N SER A 281 -48.54 -51.67 -5.49
CA SER A 281 -48.02 -51.75 -4.12
C SER A 281 -47.51 -53.08 -3.53
N GLY A 282 -46.31 -53.04 -2.92
CA GLY A 282 -45.93 -53.94 -1.83
C GLY A 282 -44.40 -54.09 -1.71
N PHE A 283 -43.76 -53.29 -0.86
CA PHE A 283 -43.26 -53.70 0.48
C PHE A 283 -41.94 -54.49 0.49
N SER A 284 -40.97 -53.89 1.20
CA SER A 284 -40.13 -54.50 2.25
C SER A 284 -38.61 -54.52 2.06
N PHE A 285 -38.03 -53.78 3.01
CA PHE A 285 -36.73 -53.78 3.69
C PHE A 285 -35.77 -54.98 3.63
N HIS A 286 -34.52 -54.59 3.93
CA HIS A 286 -33.36 -55.30 4.51
C HIS A 286 -32.38 -56.00 3.57
N LYS A 287 -31.19 -55.43 3.42
CA LYS A 287 -30.09 -55.53 4.41
C LYS A 287 -29.16 -54.32 4.33
#